data_AF-A0A352CB96-F1
#
_entry.id   AF-A0A352CB96-F1
#
_cell.length_a   1.000
_cell.length_b   1.000
_cell.length_c   1.000
_cell.angle_alpha   90.00
_cell.angle_beta   90.00
_cell.angle_gamma   90.00
#
_symmetry.space_group_name_H-M   'P 1'
#
loop_
_entity.id
_entity.type
_entity.pdbx_description
1 polymer ?
#
loop_
_entity_poly.entity_id
_entity_poly.type
_entity_poly.pdbx_seq_one_letter_code
_entity_poly.pdbx_strand_id
1 'polypeptide(L)'
;MTPPFRQAALAAAMAVVPAALVAPSQAQAPIYGAPQAQQASPPRPADSAPAPLTPETVLDASSASAPDILARLAEIRAAQGGALSAQGAFDVIFSADGFSRVTGFWDGSILNTDVRRNIGAFNGT
;
A
#
# COMPACT_ATOMS: atom_id res chain seq x y z
N MET A 1 17.68 -35.94 -44.08
CA MET A 1 18.88 -35.71 -43.24
C MET A 1 18.43 -34.99 -41.99
N THR A 2 18.07 -35.77 -40.97
CA THR A 2 17.46 -35.38 -39.69
C THR A 2 18.53 -35.32 -38.62
N PRO A 3 18.65 -34.25 -37.81
CA PRO A 3 19.40 -34.32 -36.57
C PRO A 3 18.51 -34.86 -35.42
N PRO A 4 18.99 -35.84 -34.64
CA PRO A 4 18.32 -36.28 -33.41
C PRO A 4 18.87 -35.50 -32.21
N PHE A 5 18.15 -34.48 -31.75
CA PHE A 5 18.47 -33.81 -30.48
C PHE A 5 17.72 -34.46 -29.32
N ARG A 6 18.55 -34.98 -28.42
CA ARG A 6 18.23 -35.76 -27.24
C ARG A 6 17.37 -34.96 -26.28
N GLN A 7 16.39 -35.65 -25.71
CA GLN A 7 15.66 -35.21 -24.52
C GLN A 7 16.65 -35.00 -23.37
N ALA A 8 16.83 -33.74 -22.97
CA ALA A 8 17.30 -33.40 -21.64
C ALA A 8 16.09 -32.81 -20.91
N ALA A 9 15.34 -33.71 -20.28
CA ALA A 9 14.45 -33.35 -19.19
C ALA A 9 15.34 -32.80 -18.06
N LEU A 10 15.31 -31.50 -17.84
CA LEU A 10 15.72 -30.94 -16.55
C LEU A 10 14.53 -30.18 -15.97
N ALA A 11 14.10 -30.71 -14.83
CA ALA A 11 12.96 -30.29 -14.07
C ALA A 11 13.07 -28.81 -13.69
N ALA A 12 12.13 -28.00 -14.17
CA ALA A 12 11.78 -26.78 -13.50
C ALA A 12 11.08 -27.16 -12.19
N ALA A 13 11.78 -26.99 -11.07
CA ALA A 13 11.18 -26.97 -9.74
C ALA A 13 10.25 -25.75 -9.66
N MET A 14 9.04 -25.94 -10.16
CA MET A 14 7.94 -25.02 -10.02
C MET A 14 7.53 -25.05 -8.55
N ALA A 15 7.89 -24.00 -7.82
CA ALA A 15 7.37 -23.77 -6.48
C ALA A 15 5.84 -23.66 -6.58
N VAL A 16 5.18 -24.74 -6.17
CA VAL A 16 3.74 -24.82 -5.98
C VAL A 16 3.37 -23.81 -4.90
N VAL A 17 2.81 -22.68 -5.30
CA VAL A 17 1.99 -21.85 -4.41
C VAL A 17 0.73 -22.68 -4.14
N PRO A 18 0.40 -23.03 -2.89
CA PRO A 18 -0.89 -23.63 -2.63
C PRO A 18 -1.94 -22.54 -2.84
N ALA A 19 -2.79 -22.77 -3.85
CA ALA A 19 -4.05 -22.07 -4.02
C ALA A 19 -4.89 -22.31 -2.75
N ALA A 20 -4.88 -21.32 -1.85
CA ALA A 20 -5.85 -21.26 -0.78
C ALA A 20 -7.24 -21.19 -1.41
N LEU A 21 -8.07 -22.17 -1.09
CA LEU A 21 -9.44 -22.28 -1.54
C LEU A 21 -10.17 -20.95 -1.32
N VAL A 22 -10.65 -20.35 -2.40
CA VAL A 22 -11.70 -19.34 -2.35
C VAL A 22 -12.96 -20.05 -1.85
N ALA A 23 -13.22 -19.92 -0.54
CA ALA A 23 -14.48 -20.30 0.05
C ALA A 23 -15.60 -19.44 -0.58
N PRO A 24 -16.75 -20.02 -0.91
CA PRO A 24 -17.87 -19.26 -1.43
C PRO A 24 -18.38 -18.29 -0.35
N SER A 25 -18.61 -17.07 -0.81
CA SER A 25 -19.36 -16.00 -0.14
C SER A 25 -20.47 -16.55 0.75
N GLN A 26 -20.24 -16.50 2.06
CA GLN A 26 -21.29 -16.61 3.07
C GLN A 26 -21.93 -15.22 3.16
N ALA A 27 -23.15 -15.14 2.63
CA ALA A 27 -24.13 -14.06 2.73
C ALA A 27 -23.76 -12.88 3.65
N GLN A 28 -23.52 -11.72 3.04
CA GLN A 28 -23.66 -10.44 3.71
C GLN A 28 -25.08 -10.35 4.30
N ALA A 29 -25.22 -10.55 5.60
CA ALA A 29 -26.42 -10.14 6.31
C ALA A 29 -26.46 -8.59 6.29
N PRO A 30 -27.63 -7.98 6.04
CA PRO A 30 -27.74 -6.54 6.03
C PRO A 30 -27.36 -6.01 7.42
N ILE A 31 -26.38 -5.11 7.47
CA ILE A 31 -26.07 -4.28 8.65
C ILE A 31 -27.22 -3.28 8.78
N TYR A 32 -28.41 -3.75 9.15
CA TYR A 32 -29.36 -2.92 9.87
C TYR A 32 -28.76 -2.79 11.27
N GLY A 33 -28.44 -1.55 11.65
CA GLY A 33 -27.87 -1.26 12.95
C GLY A 33 -28.71 -1.92 14.05
N ALA A 34 -28.14 -2.94 14.68
CA ALA A 34 -28.64 -3.38 15.97
C ALA A 34 -28.62 -2.14 16.88
N PRO A 35 -29.71 -1.86 17.62
CA PRO A 35 -29.61 -0.87 18.68
C PRO A 35 -28.46 -1.36 19.55
N GLN A 36 -27.40 -0.55 19.64
CA GLN A 36 -26.40 -0.75 20.67
C GLN A 36 -27.21 -0.79 21.95
N ALA A 37 -27.34 -1.97 22.57
CA ALA A 37 -27.79 -2.04 23.93
C ALA A 37 -26.80 -1.14 24.66
N GLN A 38 -27.25 0.07 25.00
CA GLN A 38 -26.56 1.00 25.85
C GLN A 38 -26.06 0.11 26.99
N GLN A 39 -24.76 -0.17 27.03
CA GLN A 39 -24.17 -0.86 28.15
C GLN A 39 -24.49 0.07 29.31
N ALA A 40 -25.50 -0.33 30.10
CA ALA A 40 -25.94 0.39 31.27
C ALA A 40 -24.70 0.47 32.14
N SER A 41 -24.02 1.61 32.06
CA SER A 41 -22.94 1.91 32.95
C SER A 41 -23.57 1.83 34.34
N PRO A 42 -23.02 1.04 35.28
CA PRO A 42 -23.49 1.07 36.65
C PRO A 42 -23.51 2.54 37.10
N PRO A 43 -24.46 2.95 37.97
CA PRO A 43 -24.54 4.33 38.42
C PRO A 43 -23.16 4.75 38.90
N ARG A 44 -22.49 5.59 38.08
CA ARG A 44 -21.20 6.15 38.44
C ARG A 44 -21.50 6.98 39.68
N PRO A 45 -20.90 6.69 40.84
CA PRO A 45 -21.11 7.51 42.02
C PRO A 45 -20.86 8.97 41.61
N ALA A 46 -21.89 9.79 41.76
CA ALA A 46 -21.75 11.23 41.68
C ALA A 46 -20.69 11.62 42.73
N ASP A 47 -19.79 12.51 42.32
CA ASP A 47 -18.85 13.20 43.21
C ASP A 47 -17.68 12.36 43.74
N SER A 48 -16.88 11.80 42.84
CA SER A 48 -15.43 11.93 43.04
C SER A 48 -15.04 13.28 42.46
N ALA A 49 -14.97 14.32 43.29
CA ALA A 49 -14.29 15.55 42.91
C ALA A 49 -12.93 15.12 42.33
N PRO A 50 -12.62 15.43 41.05
CA PRO A 50 -11.40 14.93 40.45
C PRO A 50 -10.23 15.37 41.32
N ALA A 51 -9.46 14.39 41.81
CA ALA A 51 -8.19 14.68 42.45
C ALA A 51 -7.44 15.66 41.53
N PRO A 52 -6.79 16.72 42.06
CA PRO A 52 -6.16 17.73 41.25
C PRO A 52 -5.31 17.08 40.15
N LEU A 53 -5.67 17.31 38.90
CA LEU A 53 -4.98 16.74 37.75
C LEU A 53 -3.55 17.24 37.78
N THR A 54 -2.60 16.32 37.96
CA THR A 54 -1.19 16.69 37.92
C THR A 54 -0.77 16.94 36.47
N PRO A 55 0.14 17.90 36.20
CA PRO A 55 0.58 18.21 34.84
C PRO A 55 1.09 16.99 34.07
N GLU A 56 1.72 16.04 34.76
CA GLU A 56 2.27 14.81 34.21
C GLU A 56 1.15 13.90 33.68
N THR A 57 0.05 13.77 34.43
CA THR A 57 -1.11 12.97 34.02
C THR A 57 -1.78 13.55 32.77
N VAL A 58 -1.80 14.89 32.65
CA VAL A 58 -2.34 15.58 31.46
C VAL A 58 -1.41 15.45 30.26
N LEU A 59 -0.09 15.53 30.46
CA LEU A 59 0.90 15.33 29.41
C LEU A 59 0.89 13.90 28.87
N ASP A 60 0.79 12.90 29.75
CA ASP A 60 0.68 11.49 29.36
C ASP A 60 -0.59 11.23 28.54
N ALA A 61 -1.75 11.74 28.99
CA ALA A 61 -3.00 11.63 28.24
C ALA A 61 -2.97 12.38 26.91
N SER A 62 -2.34 13.56 26.87
CA SER A 62 -2.17 14.35 25.64
C SER A 62 -1.23 13.64 24.64
N SER A 63 -0.14 13.03 25.13
CA SER A 63 0.76 12.24 24.28
C SER A 63 0.03 11.08 23.58
N ALA A 64 -0.98 10.50 24.23
CA ALA A 64 -1.79 9.41 23.70
C ALA A 64 -2.94 9.88 22.78
N SER A 65 -3.35 11.14 22.83
CA SER A 65 -4.57 11.65 22.17
C SER A 65 -4.43 13.08 21.63
N ALA A 66 -3.27 13.44 21.07
CA ALA A 66 -3.02 14.75 20.45
C ALA A 66 -3.21 14.71 18.91
N PRO A 67 -4.44 14.84 18.39
CA PRO A 67 -4.69 14.84 16.95
C PRO A 67 -4.01 16.00 16.23
N ASP A 68 -3.93 17.17 16.85
CA ASP A 68 -3.32 18.36 16.24
C ASP A 68 -1.81 18.20 16.04
N ILE A 69 -1.10 17.58 17.00
CA ILE A 69 0.33 17.30 16.87
C ILE A 69 0.58 16.32 15.73
N LEU A 70 -0.25 15.28 15.62
CA LEU A 70 -0.17 14.31 14.53
C LEU A 70 -0.48 14.96 13.17
N ALA A 71 -1.47 15.85 13.11
CA ALA A 71 -1.80 16.61 11.90
C ALA A 71 -0.63 17.48 11.45
N ARG A 72 0.01 18.23 12.36
CA ARG A 72 1.20 19.03 12.05
C ARG A 72 2.39 18.18 11.63
N LEU A 73 2.62 17.04 12.27
CA LEU A 73 3.68 16.13 11.89
C LEU A 73 3.42 15.51 10.49
N ALA A 74 2.16 15.20 10.18
CA ALA A 74 1.77 14.73 8.86
C ALA A 74 1.99 15.82 7.79
N GLU A 75 1.66 17.08 8.07
CA GLU A 75 1.94 18.23 7.19
C GLU A 75 3.44 18.35 6.89
N ILE A 76 4.29 18.27 7.92
CA ILE A 76 5.75 18.31 7.76
C ILE A 76 6.22 17.15 6.88
N ARG A 77 5.70 15.93 7.12
CA ARG A 77 6.08 14.75 6.34
C ARG A 77 5.61 14.86 4.88
N ALA A 78 4.43 15.39 4.63
CA ALA A 78 3.91 15.64 3.28
C ALA A 78 4.77 16.67 2.54
N ALA A 79 5.17 17.76 3.21
CA ALA A 79 6.06 18.78 2.63
C ALA A 79 7.43 18.19 2.28
N GLN A 80 8.01 17.37 3.17
CA GLN A 80 9.27 16.67 2.91
C GLN A 80 9.14 15.68 1.73
N GLY A 81 8.03 14.95 1.66
CA GLY A 81 7.72 14.07 0.52
C GLY A 81 7.58 14.83 -0.79
N GLY A 82 6.95 16.00 -0.77
CA GLY A 82 6.85 16.90 -1.93
C GLY A 82 8.22 17.37 -2.41
N ALA A 83 9.09 17.80 -1.48
CA ALA A 83 10.46 18.20 -1.81
C ALA A 83 11.27 17.03 -2.41
N LEU A 84 11.16 15.83 -1.84
CA LEU A 84 11.82 14.63 -2.36
C LEU A 84 11.28 14.23 -3.74
N SER A 85 9.96 14.30 -3.94
CA SER A 85 9.33 14.03 -5.24
C SER A 85 9.77 15.02 -6.30
N ALA A 86 9.93 16.31 -5.95
CA ALA A 86 10.41 17.32 -6.88
C ALA A 86 11.87 17.06 -7.31
N GLN A 87 12.70 16.55 -6.40
CA GLN A 87 14.08 16.14 -6.72
C GLN A 87 14.10 14.93 -7.66
N GLY A 88 13.22 13.95 -7.43
CA GLY A 88 13.09 12.76 -8.29
C GLY A 88 12.41 13.00 -9.64
N ALA A 89 11.67 14.11 -9.81
CA ALA A 89 10.92 14.41 -11.04
C ALA A 89 11.81 14.62 -12.28
N PHE A 90 13.11 14.83 -12.10
CA PHE A 90 14.09 15.03 -13.16
C PHE A 90 15.03 13.84 -13.36
N ASP A 91 14.83 12.75 -12.62
CA ASP A 91 15.61 11.54 -12.77
C ASP A 91 15.25 10.79 -14.07
N VAL A 92 16.15 9.91 -14.49
CA VAL A 92 15.97 9.07 -15.67
C VAL A 92 15.11 7.86 -15.29
N ILE A 93 13.95 7.73 -15.91
CA ILE A 93 13.04 6.60 -15.73
C ILE A 93 13.28 5.59 -16.84
N PHE A 94 13.52 4.33 -16.45
CA PHE A 94 13.68 3.19 -17.35
C PHE A 94 12.39 2.36 -17.34
N SER A 95 11.85 2.04 -18.52
CA SER A 95 10.71 1.12 -18.68
C SER A 95 11.12 -0.02 -19.59
N ALA A 96 10.63 -1.22 -19.29
CA ALA A 96 10.81 -2.40 -20.13
C ALA A 96 9.51 -3.18 -20.17
N ASP A 97 9.00 -3.38 -21.38
CA ASP A 97 7.74 -4.08 -21.63
C ASP A 97 8.00 -5.24 -22.59
N GLY A 98 7.56 -6.43 -22.22
CA GLY A 98 7.76 -7.66 -22.99
C GLY A 98 6.45 -8.35 -23.28
N PHE A 99 6.19 -8.67 -24.54
CA PHE A 99 5.01 -9.42 -24.95
C PHE A 99 5.41 -10.59 -25.85
N SER A 100 4.83 -11.76 -25.59
CA SER A 100 5.08 -12.98 -26.37
C SER A 100 3.78 -13.61 -26.84
N ARG A 101 3.73 -13.96 -28.13
CA ARG A 101 2.64 -14.69 -28.76
C ARG A 101 3.05 -16.15 -28.90
N VAL A 102 2.49 -16.99 -28.03
CA VAL A 102 2.82 -18.43 -27.95
C VAL A 102 1.88 -19.29 -28.81
N THR A 103 0.70 -18.76 -29.17
CA THR A 103 -0.34 -19.51 -29.89
C THR A 103 -0.92 -18.70 -31.06
N GLY A 104 -1.30 -19.38 -32.13
CA GLY A 104 -1.92 -18.79 -33.32
C GLY A 104 -1.15 -19.10 -34.59
N PHE A 105 -1.53 -18.45 -35.69
CA PHE A 105 -0.85 -18.62 -36.99
C PHE A 105 0.49 -17.87 -37.05
N TRP A 106 0.67 -16.83 -36.22
CA TRP A 106 1.90 -16.04 -36.13
C TRP A 106 2.47 -16.14 -34.72
N ASP A 107 3.72 -16.60 -34.61
CA ASP A 107 4.50 -16.48 -33.38
C ASP A 107 5.26 -15.14 -33.35
N GLY A 108 5.76 -14.79 -32.18
CA GLY A 108 6.62 -13.62 -32.05
C GLY A 108 6.76 -13.15 -30.62
N SER A 109 7.95 -12.69 -30.28
CA SER A 109 8.21 -12.02 -29.00
C SER A 109 8.76 -10.63 -29.30
N ILE A 110 8.20 -9.64 -28.63
CA ILE A 110 8.61 -8.25 -28.73
C ILE A 110 9.06 -7.82 -27.34
N LEU A 111 10.27 -7.27 -27.29
CA LEU A 111 10.82 -6.60 -26.13
C LEU A 111 10.98 -5.13 -26.49
N ASN A 112 10.35 -4.26 -25.72
CA ASN A 112 10.51 -2.82 -25.83
C ASN A 112 11.20 -2.28 -24.57
N THR A 113 12.12 -1.34 -24.76
CA THR A 113 12.84 -0.68 -23.67
C THR A 113 12.83 0.82 -23.93
N ASP A 114 12.30 1.57 -22.99
CA ASP A 114 12.15 3.02 -23.08
C ASP A 114 12.96 3.71 -21.98
N VAL A 115 13.59 4.83 -22.32
CA VAL A 115 14.30 5.70 -21.37
C VAL A 115 13.72 7.09 -21.49
N ARG A 116 13.16 7.62 -20.39
CA ARG A 116 12.54 8.95 -20.36
C ARG A 116 13.20 9.80 -19.29
N ARG A 117 13.58 11.01 -19.66
CA ARG A 117 14.10 12.03 -18.74
C ARG A 117 13.36 13.32 -18.97
N ASN A 118 12.78 13.89 -17.92
CA ASN A 118 12.24 15.23 -17.97
C ASN A 118 13.40 16.24 -17.92
N ILE A 119 13.50 17.12 -18.93
CA ILE A 119 14.62 18.06 -19.08
C ILE A 119 14.35 19.43 -18.44
N GLY A 120 13.22 19.61 -17.76
CA GLY A 120 12.87 20.86 -17.10
C GLY A 120 12.55 21.99 -18.07
N ALA A 121 12.11 23.13 -17.53
CA ALA A 121 11.78 24.30 -18.33
C ALA A 121 13.05 24.94 -18.88
N PHE A 122 13.14 25.03 -20.21
CA PHE A 122 14.15 25.79 -20.93
C PHE A 122 13.77 27.28 -20.88
N ASN A 123 13.99 27.91 -19.72
CA ASN A 123 13.96 29.36 -19.60
C ASN A 123 15.23 29.92 -20.27
N GLY A 124 15.10 30.41 -21.49
CA GLY A 124 16.16 31.11 -22.22
C GLY A 124 16.11 32.62 -21.96
N THR A 125 16.89 33.07 -20.99
CA THR A 125 17.33 34.47 -20.82
C THR A 125 18.81 34.49 -20.50
#